data_AF-A0A7C3FPJ1-F1
#
_entry.id   AF-A0A7C3FPJ1-F1
#
_cell.length_a   1.000
_cell.length_b   1.000
_cell.length_c   1.000
_cell.angle_alpha   90.00
_cell.angle_beta   90.00
_cell.angle_gamma   90.00
#
_symmetry.space_group_name_H-M   'P 1'
#
loop_
_entity.id
_entity.type
_entity.pdbx_description
1 polymer ?
#
loop_
_entity_poly.entity_id
_entity_poly.type
_entity_poly.pdbx_seq_one_letter_code
_entity_poly.pdbx_strand_id
1 'polypeptide(L)' 'MANKNQLRHRTKLLALRIIKLVEALPRSRTADVIGKQILRSATSVGANYRASVRAKSTADMINKLK' A
#
# COMPACT_ATOMS: atom_id res chain seq x y z
N MET A 1 -12.36 8.76 18.00
CA MET A 1 -11.02 8.21 17.73
C MET A 1 -11.08 7.36 16.47
N ALA A 2 -10.28 7.66 15.44
CA ALA A 2 -10.24 6.83 14.23
C ALA A 2 -9.79 5.41 14.61
N ASN A 3 -10.63 4.42 14.34
CA ASN A 3 -10.40 3.04 14.74
C ASN A 3 -9.12 2.53 14.06
N LYS A 4 -8.06 2.19 14.81
CA LYS A 4 -6.77 1.71 14.27
C LYS A 4 -6.94 0.59 13.24
N ASN A 5 -7.98 -0.23 13.40
CA ASN A 5 -8.30 -1.32 12.47
C ASN A 5 -8.77 -0.85 11.09
N GLN A 6 -9.34 0.36 10.99
CA GLN A 6 -9.88 0.89 9.74
C GLN A 6 -8.78 1.18 8.72
N LEU A 7 -7.67 1.79 9.13
CA LEU A 7 -6.56 2.09 8.21
C LEU A 7 -5.81 0.82 7.79
N ARG A 8 -5.64 -0.14 8.70
CA ARG A 8 -5.14 -1.49 8.38
C ARG A 8 -5.99 -2.18 7.32
N HIS A 9 -7.31 -2.13 7.49
CA HIS A 9 -8.25 -2.76 6.56
C HIS A 9 -8.24 -2.06 5.20
N ARG A 10 -8.32 -0.72 5.18
CA ARG A 10 -8.30 0.07 3.94
C ARG A 10 -7.03 -0.13 3.12
N THR A 11 -5.87 -0.15 3.76
CA THR A 11 -4.59 -0.35 3.06
C THR A 11 -4.45 -1.78 2.51
N LYS A 12 -4.98 -2.80 3.20
CA LYS A 12 -5.08 -4.16 2.65
C LYS A 12 -6.01 -4.22 1.44
N LEU A 13 -7.20 -3.62 1.54
CA LEU A 13 -8.15 -3.59 0.43
C LEU A 13 -7.60 -2.85 -0.80
N LEU A 14 -6.87 -1.76 -0.59
CA LEU A 14 -6.18 -1.03 -1.66
C LEU A 14 -5.22 -1.94 -2.42
N ALA A 15 -4.35 -2.67 -1.70
CA ALA A 15 -3.40 -3.59 -2.34
C ALA A 15 -4.12 -4.68 -3.15
N LEU A 16 -5.18 -5.29 -2.62
CA LEU A 16 -5.96 -6.30 -3.33
C LEU A 16 -6.65 -5.75 -4.58
N ARG A 17 -7.16 -4.51 -4.52
CA ARG A 17 -7.76 -3.84 -5.68
C ARG A 17 -6.74 -3.54 -6.77
N ILE A 18 -5.54 -3.10 -6.39
CA ILE A 18 -4.48 -2.81 -7.36
C ILE A 18 -3.95 -4.10 -8.01
N ILE A 19 -3.85 -5.21 -7.27
CA ILE A 19 -3.52 -6.52 -7.86
C ILE A 19 -4.53 -6.86 -8.97
N LYS A 20 -5.83 -6.81 -8.66
CA LYS A 20 -6.89 -7.08 -9.65
C LYS A 20 -6.86 -6.12 -10.85
N LEU A 21 -6.55 -4.84 -10.61
CA LEU A 21 -6.40 -3.85 -11.67
C LEU A 21 -5.26 -4.24 -12.62
N VAL A 22 -4.08 -4.56 -12.08
CA VAL A 22 -2.90 -4.91 -12.87
C VAL A 22 -3.12 -6.21 -13.64
N GLU A 23 -3.78 -7.19 -13.04
CA GLU A 23 -4.18 -8.45 -13.70
C GLU A 23 -5.15 -8.25 -14.87
N ALA A 24 -5.97 -7.18 -14.81
CA ALA A 24 -6.94 -6.86 -15.86
C ALA A 24 -6.38 -5.98 -16.99
N LEU A 25 -5.12 -5.53 -16.90
CA LEU A 25 -4.53 -4.69 -17.94
C LEU A 25 -4.27 -5.49 -19.23
N PRO A 26 -4.36 -4.84 -20.41
CA PRO A 26 -3.99 -5.48 -21.67
C PRO A 26 -2.51 -5.83 -21.69
N ARG A 27 -2.16 -6.94 -22.35
CA ARG A 27 -0.76 -7.37 -22.51
C ARG A 27 -0.01 -6.40 -23.43
N SER A 28 0.62 -5.41 -22.83
CA SER A 28 1.43 -4.41 -23.52
C SER A 28 2.58 -3.97 -22.63
N ARG A 29 3.70 -3.58 -23.25
CA ARG A 29 4.88 -3.11 -22.51
C ARG A 29 4.56 -1.91 -21.61
N THR A 30 3.69 -1.00 -22.09
CA THR A 30 3.24 0.16 -21.32
C THR A 30 2.44 -0.25 -20.08
N ALA A 31 1.48 -1.16 -20.24
CA ALA A 31 0.72 -1.72 -19.13
C ALA A 31 1.62 -2.43 -18.11
N ASP A 32 2.63 -3.19 -18.55
CA ASP A 32 3.56 -3.87 -17.66
C ASP A 32 4.39 -2.89 -16.82
N VAL A 33 4.89 -1.81 -17.44
CA VAL A 33 5.69 -0.80 -16.75
C VAL A 33 4.85 -0.06 -15.72
N ILE A 34 3.68 0.44 -16.11
CA ILE A 34 2.77 1.15 -15.21
C ILE A 34 2.27 0.21 -14.11
N GLY A 35 1.91 -1.03 -14.48
CA GLY A 35 1.41 -2.06 -13.57
C GLY A 35 2.43 -2.40 -12.49
N LYS A 36 3.71 -2.57 -12.85
CA LYS A 36 4.79 -2.78 -11.86
C LYS A 36 4.98 -1.59 -10.92
N GLN A 37 4.91 -0.37 -11.45
CA GLN A 37 5.05 0.83 -10.63
C GLN A 37 3.91 0.96 -9.61
N ILE A 38 2.66 0.81 -10.04
CA ILE A 38 1.49 0.95 -9.17
C ILE A 38 1.36 -0.22 -8.18
N LEU A 39 1.71 -1.44 -8.58
CA LEU A 39 1.70 -2.60 -7.71
C LEU A 39 2.67 -2.40 -6.52
N ARG A 40 3.89 -1.92 -6.80
CA ARG A 40 4.89 -1.64 -5.77
C ARG A 40 4.46 -0.51 -4.83
N SER A 41 3.95 0.60 -5.37
CA SER A 41 3.52 1.74 -4.55
C SER A 41 2.29 1.41 -3.69
N ALA A 42 1.30 0.70 -4.22
CA ALA A 42 0.09 0.37 -3.48
C ALA A 42 0.36 -0.62 -2.33
N THR A 43 1.22 -1.61 -2.56
CA THR A 43 1.60 -2.59 -1.53
C THR A 43 2.52 -2.00 -0.47
N SER A 44 3.33 -0.98 -0.80
CA SER A 44 4.18 -0.30 0.19
C SER A 44 3.38 0.49 1.21
N VAL A 45 2.23 1.08 0.85
CA VAL A 45 1.37 1.81 1.79
C VAL A 45 0.96 0.92 2.99
N GLY A 46 0.49 -0.30 2.71
CA GLY A 46 0.12 -1.25 3.77
C GLY A 46 1.32 -1.77 4.57
N ALA A 47 2.52 -1.82 3.97
CA ALA A 47 3.75 -2.20 4.66
C ALA A 47 4.23 -1.09 5.61
N ASN A 48 4.26 0.16 5.12
CA ASN A 48 4.63 1.37 5.86
C ASN A 48 3.69 1.60 7.04
N TYR A 49 2.38 1.48 6.83
CA TYR A 49 1.40 1.55 7.92
C TYR A 49 1.64 0.45 8.98
N ARG A 50 1.93 -0.78 8.58
CA ARG A 50 2.26 -1.85 9.54
C ARG A 50 3.56 -1.58 10.29
N ALA A 51 4.55 -0.94 9.64
CA ALA A 51 5.79 -0.54 10.29
C ALA A 51 5.54 0.57 11.32
N SER A 52 4.71 1.57 11.01
CA SER A 52 4.41 2.68 11.93
C SER A 52 3.67 2.22 13.19
N VAL A 53 2.81 1.19 13.07
CA VAL A 53 2.17 0.56 14.24
C VAL A 53 3.20 -0.09 15.19
N ARG A 54 4.38 -0.49 14.69
CA ARG A 54 5.50 -1.04 15.49
C ARG A 54 6.59 0.00 15.78
N ALA A 55 6.29 1.29 15.68
CA ALA A 55 7.27 2.34 15.92
C ALA A 55 7.68 2.42 17.39
N LYS A 56 8.94 2.77 17.65
CA LYS A 56 9.52 2.91 19.00
C LYS A 56 9.33 4.30 19.60
N SER A 57 8.93 5.28 18.79
CA SER A 57 8.65 6.66 19.21
C SER A 57 7.68 7.33 18.23
N THR A 58 7.13 8.49 18.61
CA THR A 58 6.28 9.30 17.72
C THR A 58 7.02 9.75 16.46
N ALA A 59 8.30 10.13 16.58
CA ALA A 59 9.13 10.50 15.43
C ALA A 59 9.35 9.30 14.47
N ASP A 60 9.60 8.11 15.02
CA ASP A 60 9.74 6.88 14.24
C ASP A 60 8.42 6.49 13.56
N MET A 61 7.28 6.72 14.22
CA MET A 61 5.96 6.51 13.63
C MET A 61 5.72 7.41 12.41
N ILE A 62 6.01 8.72 12.53
CA ILE A 62 5.85 9.69 11.44
C ILE A 62 6.77 9.31 10.25
N ASN A 63 8.03 8.96 10.53
CA ASN A 63 8.97 8.54 9.49
C ASN A 63 8.52 7.29 8.72
N LYS A 64 7.75 6.40 9.35
CA LYS A 64 7.22 5.17 8.75
C LYS A 64 5.87 5.35 8.05
N LEU A 65 5.24 6.52 8.12
CA LEU A 65 3.96 6.84 7.46
C LEU A 65 4.13 7.47 6.05
N LYS A 66 5.31 7.34 5.43
CA LYS A 66 5.61 7.83 4.09
C LYS A 66 4.83 7.10 2.99
#